data_AF-A0A5P8Z0J7-F1
#
_entry.id   AF-A0A5P8Z0J7-F1
#
_cell.length_a   1.000
_cell.length_b   1.000
_cell.length_c   1.000
_cell.angle_alpha   90.00
_cell.angle_beta   90.00
_cell.angle_gamma   90.00
#
_symmetry.space_group_name_H-M   'P 1'
#
loop_
_entity.id
_entity.type
_entity.pdbx_description
1 polymer ?
#
loop_
_entity_poly.entity_id
_entity_poly.type
_entity_poly.pdbx_seq_one_letter_code
_entity_poly.pdbx_strand_id
1 'polypeptide(L)'
;MLMTFLVAIFAGAAVTSLQPRVTEALWRWLGEEHLPDEPGRRVVAFALALAIAVALLGLIGVETSPLALLAGGLIGHFQSELREAILARRN
;
A
#
# COMPACT_ATOMS: atom_id res chain seq x y z
N MET A 1 -15.83 -7.22 -6.31
CA MET A 1 -15.17 -7.79 -5.12
C MET A 1 -13.80 -8.41 -5.41
N LEU A 2 -13.67 -9.46 -6.23
CA LEU A 2 -12.36 -10.07 -6.55
C LEU A 2 -11.39 -9.07 -7.19
N MET A 3 -11.87 -8.27 -8.14
CA MET A 3 -11.05 -7.28 -8.84
C MET A 3 -10.53 -6.18 -7.89
N THR A 4 -11.38 -5.70 -6.96
CA THR A 4 -11.00 -4.79 -5.88
C THR A 4 -9.86 -5.36 -5.05
N PHE A 5 -9.97 -6.63 -4.67
CA PHE A 5 -8.97 -7.33 -3.87
C PHE A 5 -7.64 -7.46 -4.61
N LEU A 6 -7.66 -7.88 -5.89
CA LEU A 6 -6.46 -8.00 -6.71
C LEU A 6 -5.74 -6.66 -6.89
N VAL A 7 -6.48 -5.61 -7.26
CA VAL A 7 -5.91 -4.26 -7.42
C VAL A 7 -5.31 -3.77 -6.09
N ALA A 8 -5.98 -4.04 -4.96
CA ALA A 8 -5.47 -3.68 -3.66
C ALA A 8 -4.21 -4.47 -3.27
N ILE A 9 -4.09 -5.76 -3.62
CA ILE A 9 -2.85 -6.53 -3.43
C ILE A 9 -1.69 -5.87 -4.19
N PHE A 10 -1.89 -5.55 -5.47
CA PHE A 10 -0.84 -4.91 -6.25
C PHE A 10 -0.46 -3.53 -5.68
N ALA A 11 -1.44 -2.76 -5.22
CA ALA A 11 -1.20 -1.48 -4.58
C ALA A 11 -0.40 -1.63 -3.28
N GLY A 12 -0.77 -2.59 -2.43
CA GLY A 12 -0.05 -2.90 -1.20
C GLY A 12 1.40 -3.31 -1.46
N ALA A 13 1.62 -4.19 -2.43
CA ALA A 13 2.97 -4.64 -2.83
C ALA A 13 3.82 -3.49 -3.41
N ALA A 14 3.19 -2.52 -4.09
CA ALA A 14 3.88 -1.38 -4.66
C ALA A 14 4.38 -0.37 -3.61
N VAL A 15 3.91 -0.44 -2.36
CA VAL A 15 4.25 0.54 -1.30
C VAL A 15 5.74 0.64 -1.05
N THR A 16 6.46 -0.47 -1.04
CA THR A 16 7.93 -0.49 -0.88
C THR A 16 8.65 0.27 -2.00
N SER A 17 8.14 0.18 -3.23
CA SER A 17 8.65 0.92 -4.38
C SER A 17 8.20 2.39 -4.40
N LEU A 18 7.04 2.68 -3.80
CA LEU A 18 6.45 4.02 -3.75
C LEU A 18 7.08 4.87 -2.64
N GLN A 19 7.45 4.26 -1.52
CA GLN A 19 7.94 4.94 -0.32
C GLN A 19 9.10 5.93 -0.58
N PRO A 20 10.14 5.61 -1.40
CA PRO A 20 11.21 6.57 -1.68
C PRO A 20 10.71 7.83 -2.39
N ARG A 21 9.81 7.67 -3.37
CA ARG A 21 9.21 8.78 -4.13
C ARG A 21 8.29 9.61 -3.26
N VAL A 22 7.50 8.96 -2.41
CA VAL A 22 6.63 9.63 -1.43
C VAL A 22 7.46 10.41 -0.42
N THR A 23 8.57 9.83 0.05
CA THR A 23 9.50 10.50 0.96
C THR A 23 10.09 11.75 0.33
N GLU A 24 10.53 11.67 -0.92
CA GLU A 24 11.07 12.84 -1.64
C GLU A 24 10.01 13.92 -1.84
N ALA A 25 8.78 13.53 -2.19
CA ALA A 25 7.66 14.46 -2.32
C ALA A 25 7.31 15.14 -0.98
N LEU A 26 7.25 14.37 0.11
CA LEU A 26 7.04 14.89 1.46
C LEU A 26 8.15 15.85 1.87
N TRP A 27 9.41 15.49 1.60
CA TRP A 27 10.56 16.34 1.91
C TRP A 27 10.50 17.67 1.16
N ARG A 28 10.15 17.65 -0.14
CA ARG A 28 9.99 18.89 -0.93
C ARG A 28 8.84 19.78 -0.44
N TRP A 29 7.80 19.20 0.14
CA TRP A 29 6.59 19.93 0.58
C TRP A 29 6.67 20.43 2.02
N LEU A 30 7.13 19.59 2.94
CA LEU A 30 7.14 19.83 4.38
C LEU A 30 8.49 20.35 4.89
N GLY A 31 9.55 20.17 4.11
CA GLY A 31 10.92 20.37 4.57
C GLY A 31 11.38 19.23 5.48
N GLU A 32 12.65 19.28 5.89
CA GLU A 32 13.28 18.22 6.68
C GLU A 32 12.76 18.15 8.12
N GLU A 33 12.45 19.31 8.74
CA GLU A 33 12.00 19.40 10.13
C GLU A 33 10.62 18.75 10.38
N HIS A 34 9.79 18.63 9.35
CA HIS A 34 8.43 18.09 9.46
C HIS A 34 8.28 16.75 8.75
N LEU A 35 9.39 16.13 8.32
CA LEU A 35 9.35 14.83 7.67
C LEU A 35 8.94 13.76 8.69
N PRO A 36 7.91 12.94 8.39
CA PRO A 36 7.57 11.82 9.24
C PRO A 36 8.76 10.85 9.38
N ASP A 37 8.77 10.12 10.49
CA ASP A 37 9.70 9.02 10.72
C ASP A 37 9.51 7.89 9.68
N GLU A 38 10.40 6.89 9.68
CA GLU A 38 10.31 5.81 8.70
C GLU A 38 8.98 5.04 8.72
N PRO A 39 8.43 4.65 9.90
CA PRO A 39 7.09 4.08 9.98
C PRO A 39 6.01 5.03 9.42
N GLY A 40 6.06 6.32 9.75
CA GLY A 40 5.13 7.32 9.23
C GLY A 40 5.17 7.44 7.71
N ARG A 41 6.36 7.47 7.11
CA ARG A 41 6.54 7.51 5.65
C ARG A 41 5.97 6.26 4.97
N ARG A 42 6.11 5.08 5.59
CA ARG A 42 5.48 3.83 5.09
C ARG A 42 3.96 3.91 5.12
N VAL A 43 3.37 4.42 6.20
CA VAL A 43 1.91 4.60 6.33
C VAL A 43 1.39 5.57 5.27
N VAL A 44 2.08 6.70 5.05
CA VAL A 44 1.68 7.66 4.00
C VAL A 44 1.78 7.02 2.61
N ALA A 45 2.85 6.28 2.32
CA ALA A 45 3.00 5.58 1.05
C ALA A 45 1.91 4.51 0.84
N PHE A 46 1.54 3.78 1.89
CA PHE A 46 0.42 2.83 1.88
C PHE A 46 -0.92 3.51 1.61
N ALA A 47 -1.20 4.61 2.33
CA ALA A 47 -2.41 5.39 2.12
C ALA A 47 -2.49 5.94 0.69
N LEU A 48 -1.38 6.44 0.15
CA LEU A 48 -1.31 6.94 -1.22
C LEU A 48 -1.55 5.81 -2.25
N ALA A 49 -0.95 4.64 -2.05
CA ALA A 49 -1.15 3.48 -2.92
C ALA A 49 -2.61 3.01 -2.91
N LEU A 50 -3.26 2.97 -1.74
CA LEU A 50 -4.68 2.66 -1.63
C LEU A 50 -5.57 3.74 -2.28
N ALA A 51 -5.23 5.02 -2.12
CA ALA A 51 -5.97 6.10 -2.78
C ALA A 51 -5.90 5.96 -4.31
N ILE A 52 -4.73 5.64 -4.85
CA ILE A 52 -4.55 5.36 -6.28
C ILE A 52 -5.37 4.14 -6.70
N ALA A 53 -5.38 3.06 -5.90
CA ALA A 53 -6.18 1.87 -6.19
C ALA A 53 -7.67 2.17 -6.25
N VAL A 54 -8.20 2.96 -5.30
CA VAL A 54 -9.60 3.41 -5.30
C VAL A 54 -9.91 4.27 -6.51
N ALA A 55 -9.03 5.22 -6.84
CA ALA A 55 -9.20 6.06 -8.02
C ALA A 55 -9.24 5.22 -9.31
N LEU A 56 -8.32 4.26 -9.46
CA LEU A 56 -8.30 3.34 -10.59
C LEU A 56 -9.60 2.54 -10.68
N LEU A 57 -10.04 1.92 -9.58
CA LEU A 57 -11.29 1.14 -9.55
C LEU A 57 -12.52 1.99 -9.88
N GLY A 58 -12.55 3.24 -9.41
CA GLY A 58 -13.61 4.20 -9.74
C GLY A 58 -13.64 4.56 -11.23
N LEU A 59 -12.47 4.72 -11.87
CA LEU A 59 -12.37 5.03 -13.30
C LEU A 59 -12.89 3.88 -14.19
N ILE A 60 -12.75 2.63 -13.75
CA ILE A 60 -13.28 1.44 -14.45
C ILE A 60 -14.74 1.12 -14.06
N GLY A 61 -15.37 1.97 -13.23
CA GLY A 61 -16.78 1.80 -12.83
C GLY A 61 -17.03 0.58 -11.94
N VAL A 62 -16.00 0.08 -11.24
CA VAL A 62 -16.12 -1.10 -10.39
C VAL A 62 -16.59 -0.68 -9.00
N GLU A 63 -17.69 -1.28 -8.51
CA GLU A 63 -18.09 -1.12 -7.12
C GLU A 63 -16.99 -1.63 -6.17
N THR A 64 -16.42 -0.70 -5.42
CA THR A 64 -15.34 -0.97 -4.47
C THR A 64 -15.90 -1.52 -3.17
N SER A 65 -15.44 -2.70 -2.75
CA SER A 65 -15.66 -3.21 -1.40
C SER A 65 -14.55 -2.70 -0.46
N PRO A 66 -14.87 -1.92 0.58
CA PRO A 66 -13.87 -1.41 1.52
C PRO A 66 -13.10 -2.53 2.23
N LEU A 67 -13.79 -3.62 2.58
CA LEU A 67 -13.18 -4.79 3.20
C LEU A 67 -12.20 -5.50 2.25
N ALA A 68 -12.57 -5.67 0.98
CA ALA A 68 -11.69 -6.27 -0.02
C ALA A 68 -10.46 -5.39 -0.30
N LEU A 69 -10.64 -4.07 -0.30
CA LEU A 69 -9.57 -3.11 -0.49
C LEU A 69 -8.56 -3.15 0.68
N LEU A 70 -9.06 -3.12 1.91
CA LEU A 70 -8.21 -3.22 3.11
C LEU A 70 -7.49 -4.56 3.17
N ALA A 71 -8.21 -5.67 3.02
CA ALA A 71 -7.62 -7.01 3.07
C ALA A 71 -6.56 -7.21 1.99
N GLY A 72 -6.87 -6.83 0.74
CA GLY A 72 -5.91 -6.93 -0.36
C GLY A 72 -4.70 -6.05 -0.15
N GLY A 73 -4.90 -4.79 0.27
CA GLY A 73 -3.83 -3.85 0.58
C GLY A 73 -2.86 -4.39 1.64
N LEU A 74 -3.39 -4.87 2.76
CA LEU A 74 -2.57 -5.42 3.84
C LEU A 74 -1.80 -6.67 3.40
N ILE A 75 -2.46 -7.60 2.70
CA ILE A 75 -1.80 -8.81 2.19
C ILE A 75 -0.68 -8.47 1.22
N GLY A 76 -0.91 -7.52 0.32
CA GLY A 76 0.11 -7.05 -0.62
C GLY A 76 1.28 -6.37 0.09
N HIS A 77 1.00 -5.53 1.09
CA HIS A 77 2.02 -4.81 1.83
C HIS A 77 2.94 -5.72 2.64
N PHE A 78 2.36 -6.72 3.32
CA PHE A 78 3.10 -7.67 4.17
C PHE A 78 3.44 -8.98 3.45
N GLN A 79 3.50 -8.97 2.12
CA GLN A 79 3.67 -10.20 1.32
C GLN A 79 4.99 -10.93 1.64
N SER A 80 6.07 -10.19 1.89
CA SER A 80 7.37 -10.75 2.30
C SER A 80 7.31 -11.44 3.66
N GLU A 81 6.76 -10.76 4.65
CA GLU A 81 6.67 -11.22 6.04
C GLU A 81 5.72 -12.42 6.16
N LEU A 82 4.60 -12.38 5.43
CA LEU A 82 3.68 -13.52 5.32
C LEU A 82 4.37 -14.73 4.69
N ARG A 83 5.14 -14.53 3.62
CA ARG A 83 5.89 -15.61 2.96
C ARG A 83 6.93 -16.21 3.91
N GLU A 84 7.68 -15.39 4.62
CA GLU A 84 8.68 -15.84 5.60
C GLU A 84 8.05 -16.59 6.75
N ALA A 85 6.95 -16.09 7.32
CA ALA A 85 6.21 -16.76 8.39
C ALA A 85 5.65 -18.12 7.96
N ILE A 86 5.20 -18.24 6.71
CA ILE A 86 4.73 -19.51 6.13
C ILE A 86 5.90 -20.49 5.95
N LEU A 87 7.03 -20.04 5.43
CA LEU A 87 8.22 -20.87 5.25
C LEU A 87 8.80 -21.35 6.58
N ALA A 88 8.84 -20.47 7.58
CA ALA A 88 9.34 -20.78 8.92
C ALA A 88 8.51 -21.84 9.65
N ARG A 89 7.21 -21.94 9.35
CA ARG A 89 6.33 -23.00 9.91
C ARG A 89 6.43 -24.35 9.19
N ARG A 90 7.09 -24.39 8.02
CA ARG A 90 7.25 -25.61 7.22
C ARG A 90 8.54 -26.37 7.51
N ASN A 91 9.48 -25.75 8.23
CA ASN A 91 10.72 -26.34 8.74
C ASN A 91 10.57 -26.68 10.23
#